data_AF-A0A661IWC4-F1
#
_entry.id   AF-A0A661IWC4-F1
#
_cell.length_a   1.000
_cell.length_b   1.000
_cell.length_c   1.000
_cell.angle_alpha   90.00
_cell.angle_beta   90.00
_cell.angle_gamma   90.00
#
_symmetry.space_group_name_H-M   'P 1'
#
loop_
_entity.id
_entity.type
_entity.pdbx_description
1 polymer ?
#
loop_
_entity_poly.entity_id
_entity_poly.type
_entity_poly.pdbx_seq_one_letter_code
_entity_poly.pdbx_strand_id
1 'polypeptide(L)'
;MRKRPYLRTTPPEEALRLLLERTKPWLYDLKELVPIEEAFGKVTAEPVFALRSVPHYRAAAMDGVALKASVTFGADLSSPRRLRLGEEAFWVSTGDPLPEGCDAVVMAEEVHQVDSETVELQRAARPWQHVRPVGEDIAAGEMILPRGWRLRPWDLGALLGAGIKEIWVKRPPLIGVIPTGGELVEVTEERSLKEGEIPEFDSAVIEGMVREVGARVLRHPIVRDDLEEIRGAMREVLKEGCDIVVLLAGSSAGERDYVAEAIASEGELLVHGVGVMPGRPTALGVVGGKAAVGLPGYPVSAVIAADLFLLPLLEAMLGQLPSRRPTLPARLLRSLPSKLGLQEVIRVKVAEVRGKWIAYPLARGAGLLSSLVRADGLLRVPPSLEGIGEGKRVEVELLRPLEELSRSVLAVGSHDMALDILANELRRSYPPFFLSSVPVGSLDGLLAIRDEGAHLAGSHLLDPETGAYNIPYIRKYLEGVPVKVVRFLEREQGLIVPEGNPKGIRGLED
;
A
#
# COMPACT_ATOMS: atom_id res chain seq x y z
N MET A 1 17.93 -36.44 18.24
CA MET A 1 16.70 -35.88 17.66
C MET A 1 17.04 -35.21 16.34
N ARG A 2 16.56 -35.77 15.21
CA ARG A 2 16.93 -35.35 13.85
C ARG A 2 15.85 -34.40 13.31
N LYS A 3 16.17 -33.11 13.16
CA LYS A 3 15.37 -32.17 12.36
C LYS A 3 15.08 -32.82 11.00
N ARG A 4 13.84 -32.76 10.50
CA ARG A 4 13.54 -33.06 9.09
C ARG A 4 13.79 -31.76 8.32
N PRO A 5 14.98 -31.53 7.72
CA PRO A 5 15.18 -30.36 6.89
C PRO A 5 14.15 -30.37 5.75
N TYR A 6 13.67 -29.20 5.31
CA TYR A 6 12.96 -29.10 4.03
C TYR A 6 13.94 -29.54 2.93
N LEU A 7 13.85 -30.82 2.53
CA LEU A 7 14.77 -31.47 1.59
C LEU A 7 14.63 -30.91 0.17
N ARG A 8 13.49 -30.29 -0.13
CA ARG A 8 13.22 -29.50 -1.33
C ARG A 8 12.32 -28.32 -0.94
N THR A 9 12.58 -27.15 -1.49
CA THR A 9 11.74 -25.96 -1.34
C THR A 9 11.16 -25.59 -2.71
N THR A 10 9.90 -25.19 -2.76
CA THR A 10 9.25 -24.78 -4.01
C THR A 10 9.54 -23.29 -4.27
N PRO A 11 9.97 -22.88 -5.48
CA PRO A 11 10.09 -21.48 -5.83
C PRO A 11 8.78 -20.71 -5.56
N PRO A 12 8.83 -19.46 -5.05
CA PRO A 12 7.62 -18.70 -4.71
C PRO A 12 6.60 -18.59 -5.85
N GLU A 13 7.07 -18.35 -7.07
CA GLU A 13 6.21 -18.18 -8.25
C GLU A 13 5.50 -19.49 -8.61
N GLU A 14 6.19 -20.63 -8.47
CA GLU A 14 5.62 -21.95 -8.69
C GLU A 14 4.61 -22.31 -7.59
N ALA A 15 4.93 -22.00 -6.32
CA ALA A 15 4.05 -22.23 -5.19
C ALA A 15 2.73 -21.44 -5.31
N LEU A 16 2.82 -20.16 -5.70
CA LEU A 16 1.65 -19.32 -5.97
C LEU A 16 0.83 -19.89 -7.13
N ARG A 17 1.48 -20.26 -8.24
CA ARG A 17 0.80 -20.84 -9.40
C ARG A 17 0.00 -22.10 -9.01
N LEU A 18 0.60 -23.02 -8.26
CA LEU A 18 -0.07 -24.24 -7.80
C LEU A 18 -1.32 -23.93 -6.97
N LEU A 19 -1.21 -22.97 -6.04
CA LEU A 19 -2.35 -22.54 -5.21
C LEU A 19 -3.47 -21.95 -6.08
N LEU A 20 -3.14 -21.04 -7.00
CA LEU A 20 -4.11 -20.37 -7.88
C LEU A 20 -4.77 -21.36 -8.85
N GLU A 21 -4.01 -22.27 -9.46
CA GLU A 21 -4.56 -23.30 -10.36
C GLU A 21 -5.51 -24.25 -9.64
N ARG A 22 -5.19 -24.60 -8.38
CA ARG A 22 -6.03 -25.51 -7.60
C ARG A 22 -7.32 -24.85 -7.10
N THR A 23 -7.24 -23.60 -6.67
CA THR A 23 -8.35 -22.85 -6.05
C THR A 23 -9.19 -22.06 -7.04
N LYS A 24 -8.65 -21.77 -8.23
CA LYS A 24 -9.29 -20.99 -9.31
C LYS A 24 -9.99 -19.73 -8.81
N PRO A 25 -9.28 -18.84 -8.07
CA PRO A 25 -9.89 -17.71 -7.38
C PRO A 25 -10.62 -16.75 -8.31
N TRP A 26 -10.23 -16.66 -9.57
CA TRP A 26 -10.93 -15.85 -10.59
C TRP A 26 -12.38 -16.28 -10.85
N LEU A 27 -12.78 -17.48 -10.41
CA LEU A 27 -14.17 -17.95 -10.44
C LEU A 27 -15.01 -17.46 -9.25
N TYR A 28 -14.43 -16.69 -8.32
CA TYR A 28 -15.16 -16.11 -7.20
C TYR A 28 -16.24 -15.15 -7.70
N ASP A 29 -17.50 -15.53 -7.48
CA ASP A 29 -18.71 -14.94 -8.07
C ASP A 29 -19.68 -14.37 -7.03
N LEU A 30 -19.36 -14.48 -5.74
CA LEU A 30 -20.16 -13.89 -4.67
C LEU A 30 -20.19 -12.37 -4.82
N LYS A 31 -21.40 -11.81 -4.71
CA LYS A 31 -21.68 -10.40 -4.94
C LYS A 31 -22.64 -9.87 -3.88
N GLU A 32 -22.53 -8.57 -3.61
CA GLU A 32 -23.46 -7.81 -2.76
C GLU A 32 -23.97 -6.60 -3.56
N LEU A 33 -25.22 -6.20 -3.32
CA LEU A 33 -25.79 -4.98 -3.86
C LEU A 33 -25.50 -3.85 -2.86
N VAL A 34 -24.94 -2.75 -3.33
CA VAL A 34 -24.55 -1.63 -2.48
C VAL A 34 -24.97 -0.30 -3.09
N PRO A 35 -25.30 0.71 -2.28
CA PRO A 35 -25.51 2.08 -2.75
C PRO A 35 -24.19 2.65 -3.32
N ILE A 36 -24.30 3.57 -4.29
CA ILE A 36 -23.12 4.18 -4.94
C ILE A 36 -22.18 4.86 -3.94
N GLU A 37 -22.75 5.44 -2.88
CA GLU A 37 -22.04 6.13 -1.80
C GLU A 37 -21.06 5.19 -1.05
N GLU A 38 -21.35 3.90 -1.01
CA GLU A 38 -20.50 2.87 -0.38
C GLU A 38 -19.66 2.08 -1.41
N ALA A 39 -19.77 2.43 -2.69
CA ALA A 39 -19.17 1.64 -3.76
C ALA A 39 -17.72 2.04 -4.10
N PHE A 40 -17.23 3.18 -3.57
CA PHE A 40 -15.86 3.65 -3.82
C PHE A 40 -14.81 2.57 -3.51
N GLY A 41 -13.89 2.33 -4.45
CA GLY A 41 -12.81 1.34 -4.30
C GLY A 41 -13.25 -0.12 -4.39
N LYS A 42 -14.56 -0.43 -4.39
CA LYS A 42 -15.07 -1.79 -4.62
C LYS A 42 -14.96 -2.18 -6.10
N VAL A 43 -15.11 -3.46 -6.38
CA VAL A 43 -15.01 -4.02 -7.74
C VAL A 43 -16.39 -4.42 -8.25
N THR A 44 -16.77 -4.03 -9.47
CA THR A 44 -18.05 -4.44 -10.09
C THR A 44 -18.14 -5.97 -10.25
N ALA A 45 -19.25 -6.56 -9.79
CA ALA A 45 -19.54 -7.98 -10.01
C ALA A 45 -20.21 -8.24 -11.36
N GLU A 46 -20.88 -7.24 -11.93
CA GLU A 46 -21.63 -7.29 -13.18
C GLU A 46 -21.33 -6.06 -14.05
N PRO A 47 -21.55 -6.13 -15.38
CA PRO A 47 -21.56 -4.92 -16.20
C PRO A 47 -22.68 -3.98 -15.76
N VAL A 48 -22.38 -2.68 -15.77
CA VAL A 48 -23.34 -1.63 -15.40
C VAL A 48 -23.74 -0.84 -16.63
N PHE A 49 -25.05 -0.76 -16.88
CA PHE A 49 -25.62 -0.08 -18.05
C PHE A 49 -26.38 1.16 -17.62
N ALA A 50 -26.32 2.22 -18.42
CA ALA A 50 -27.00 3.48 -18.16
C ALA A 50 -28.53 3.32 -18.20
N LEU A 51 -29.23 3.83 -17.18
CA LEU A 51 -30.71 3.85 -17.15
C LEU A 51 -31.29 5.10 -17.81
N ARG A 52 -30.51 6.17 -17.91
CA ARG A 52 -30.87 7.40 -18.62
C ARG A 52 -29.66 7.97 -19.35
N SER A 53 -29.93 8.74 -20.39
CA SER A 53 -28.92 9.51 -21.09
C SER A 53 -28.40 10.67 -20.25
N VAL A 54 -27.15 11.07 -20.47
CA VAL A 54 -26.52 12.24 -19.86
C VAL A 54 -26.01 13.16 -20.98
N PRO A 55 -26.57 14.37 -21.14
CA PRO A 55 -27.81 14.84 -20.52
C PRO A 55 -29.03 14.05 -21.02
N HIS A 56 -30.14 14.07 -20.27
CA HIS A 56 -31.39 13.38 -20.60
C HIS A 56 -32.36 14.24 -21.44
N TYR A 57 -31.96 15.47 -21.74
CA TYR A 57 -32.65 16.42 -22.61
C TYR A 57 -31.60 17.21 -23.41
N ARG A 58 -32.07 17.98 -24.41
CA ARG A 58 -31.22 18.92 -25.14
C ARG A 58 -30.94 20.12 -24.26
N ALA A 59 -29.69 20.30 -23.82
CA ALA A 59 -29.34 21.35 -22.89
C ALA A 59 -28.59 22.49 -23.59
N ALA A 60 -28.75 23.71 -23.09
CA ALA A 60 -27.90 24.82 -23.49
C ALA A 60 -26.44 24.56 -23.02
N ALA A 61 -25.47 24.71 -23.93
CA ALA A 61 -24.06 24.53 -23.61
C ALA A 61 -23.39 25.80 -23.05
N MET A 62 -24.06 26.95 -23.20
CA MET A 62 -23.57 28.28 -22.83
C MET A 62 -24.73 29.12 -22.29
N ASP A 63 -24.42 30.13 -21.49
CA ASP A 63 -25.38 31.18 -21.11
C ASP A 63 -25.65 32.06 -22.33
N GLY A 64 -26.91 32.39 -22.60
CA GLY A 64 -27.26 33.18 -23.78
C GLY A 64 -28.71 33.09 -24.22
N VAL A 65 -28.93 33.23 -25.52
CA VAL A 65 -30.26 33.21 -26.14
C VAL A 65 -30.44 31.94 -26.97
N ALA A 66 -31.38 31.09 -26.56
CA ALA A 66 -31.88 29.99 -27.34
C ALA A 66 -32.85 30.48 -28.43
N LEU A 67 -32.67 29.97 -29.65
CA LEU A 67 -33.47 30.34 -30.82
C LEU A 67 -33.49 29.21 -31.86
N LYS A 68 -34.31 29.38 -32.88
CA LYS A 68 -34.27 28.54 -34.09
C LYS A 68 -33.29 29.13 -35.10
N ALA A 69 -32.17 28.46 -35.37
CA ALA A 69 -31.05 28.97 -36.16
C ALA A 69 -31.48 29.64 -37.48
N SER A 70 -32.47 29.09 -38.18
CA SER A 70 -32.99 29.63 -39.44
C SER A 70 -33.47 31.08 -39.37
N VAL A 71 -33.94 31.58 -38.21
CA VAL A 71 -34.40 32.98 -38.06
C VAL A 71 -33.25 33.98 -38.13
N THR A 72 -32.02 33.51 -37.90
CA THR A 72 -30.80 34.32 -37.94
C THR A 72 -30.09 34.29 -39.29
N PHE A 73 -30.59 33.52 -40.26
CA PHE A 73 -29.91 33.38 -41.54
C PHE A 73 -29.84 34.73 -42.29
N GLY A 74 -28.64 35.02 -42.79
CA GLY A 74 -28.31 36.32 -43.39
C GLY A 74 -28.06 37.46 -42.39
N ALA A 75 -27.98 37.18 -41.08
CA ALA A 75 -27.51 38.16 -40.10
C ALA A 75 -26.01 38.41 -40.27
N ASP A 76 -25.64 39.68 -40.43
CA ASP A 76 -24.25 40.16 -40.39
C ASP A 76 -24.17 41.55 -39.74
N LEU A 77 -22.97 42.12 -39.61
CA LEU A 77 -22.75 43.44 -38.99
C LEU A 77 -23.51 44.58 -39.68
N SER A 78 -23.74 44.49 -40.98
CA SER A 78 -24.42 45.49 -41.80
C SER A 78 -25.94 45.27 -41.87
N SER A 79 -26.40 44.05 -41.64
CA SER A 79 -27.80 43.65 -41.62
C SER A 79 -28.08 42.75 -40.41
N PRO A 80 -28.07 43.30 -39.18
CA PRO A 80 -28.35 42.52 -37.99
C PRO A 80 -29.81 42.04 -37.95
N ARG A 81 -30.05 40.95 -37.21
CA ARG A 81 -31.41 40.42 -36.98
C ARG A 81 -31.86 40.78 -35.58
N ARG A 82 -33.01 41.45 -35.48
CA ARG A 82 -33.68 41.73 -34.21
C ARG A 82 -34.75 40.67 -33.97
N LEU A 83 -34.71 40.07 -32.80
CA LEU A 83 -35.60 38.98 -32.39
C LEU A 83 -36.34 39.40 -31.11
N ARG A 84 -37.63 39.08 -31.05
CA ARG A 84 -38.44 39.35 -29.85
C ARG A 84 -38.22 38.27 -28.78
N LEU A 85 -37.85 38.72 -27.58
CA LEU A 85 -37.69 37.88 -26.41
C LEU A 85 -39.04 37.28 -25.99
N GLY A 86 -39.05 35.99 -25.68
CA GLY A 86 -40.27 35.25 -25.32
C GLY A 86 -41.08 34.73 -26.50
N GLU A 87 -40.73 35.09 -27.73
CA GLU A 87 -41.35 34.57 -28.95
C GLU A 87 -40.34 33.89 -29.88
N GLU A 88 -39.26 34.58 -30.25
CA GLU A 88 -38.27 34.12 -31.23
C GLU A 88 -36.92 33.76 -30.59
N ALA A 89 -36.70 34.30 -29.39
CA ALA A 89 -35.47 34.25 -28.63
C ALA A 89 -35.80 34.07 -27.14
N PHE A 90 -35.10 33.17 -26.46
CA PHE A 90 -35.36 32.85 -25.06
C PHE A 90 -34.05 32.83 -24.29
N TRP A 91 -33.95 33.60 -23.20
CA TRP A 91 -32.78 33.52 -22.33
C TRP A 91 -32.71 32.14 -21.68
N VAL A 92 -31.53 31.54 -21.78
CA VAL A 92 -31.19 30.27 -21.15
C VAL A 92 -29.83 30.38 -20.48
N SER A 93 -29.69 29.68 -19.37
CA SER A 93 -28.40 29.45 -18.72
C SER A 93 -27.84 28.09 -19.14
N THR A 94 -26.55 27.90 -18.94
CA THR A 94 -25.85 26.65 -19.19
C THR A 94 -26.49 25.52 -18.41
N GLY A 95 -26.88 24.46 -19.10
CA GLY A 95 -27.60 23.33 -18.54
C GLY A 95 -29.12 23.46 -18.60
N ASP A 96 -29.70 24.61 -18.93
CA ASP A 96 -31.15 24.73 -19.07
C ASP A 96 -31.67 23.88 -20.23
N PRO A 97 -32.89 23.33 -20.12
CA PRO A 97 -33.54 22.65 -21.23
C PRO A 97 -33.79 23.64 -22.37
N LEU A 98 -33.50 23.22 -23.59
CA LEU A 98 -33.74 24.05 -24.77
C LEU A 98 -35.25 24.24 -24.98
N PRO A 99 -35.75 25.49 -25.11
CA PRO A 99 -37.16 25.77 -25.36
C PRO A 99 -37.68 25.09 -26.63
N GLU A 100 -38.99 24.85 -26.67
CA GLU A 100 -39.62 24.17 -27.80
C GLU A 100 -39.38 24.96 -29.10
N GLY A 101 -39.08 24.24 -30.19
CA GLY A 101 -38.79 24.82 -31.50
C GLY A 101 -37.41 25.45 -31.66
N CYS A 102 -36.63 25.62 -30.59
CA CYS A 102 -35.25 26.08 -30.67
C CYS A 102 -34.28 24.94 -31.03
N ASP A 103 -33.21 25.28 -31.73
CA ASP A 103 -32.16 24.33 -32.14
C ASP A 103 -30.74 24.91 -32.04
N ALA A 104 -30.57 26.13 -31.54
CA ALA A 104 -29.26 26.77 -31.33
C ALA A 104 -29.28 27.70 -30.11
N VAL A 105 -28.10 27.93 -29.51
CA VAL A 105 -27.87 28.93 -28.48
C VAL A 105 -26.75 29.88 -28.94
N VAL A 106 -27.01 31.18 -28.89
CA VAL A 106 -26.00 32.23 -29.11
C VAL A 106 -25.53 32.72 -27.74
N MET A 107 -24.21 32.78 -27.52
CA MET A 107 -23.62 33.15 -26.23
C MET A 107 -24.03 34.57 -25.85
N ALA A 108 -24.26 34.84 -24.57
CA ALA A 108 -24.69 36.15 -24.08
C ALA A 108 -23.77 37.29 -24.54
N GLU A 109 -22.46 37.04 -24.65
CA GLU A 109 -21.45 37.98 -25.13
C GLU A 109 -21.62 38.38 -26.60
N GLU A 110 -22.31 37.55 -27.39
CA GLU A 110 -22.59 37.79 -28.81
C GLU A 110 -24.02 38.35 -29.05
N VAL A 111 -24.79 38.54 -27.98
CA VAL A 111 -26.16 39.07 -28.03
C VAL A 111 -26.15 40.54 -27.63
N HIS A 112 -26.63 41.42 -28.51
CA HIS A 112 -26.80 42.83 -28.20
C HIS A 112 -28.23 43.10 -27.77
N GLN A 113 -28.47 43.37 -26.48
CA GLN A 113 -29.80 43.71 -26.01
C GLN A 113 -30.14 45.17 -26.37
N VAL A 114 -31.19 45.34 -27.17
CA VAL A 114 -31.62 46.68 -27.64
C VAL A 114 -32.54 47.34 -26.62
N ASP A 115 -33.45 46.56 -26.02
CA ASP A 115 -34.40 46.98 -24.99
C ASP A 115 -34.85 45.76 -24.15
N SER A 116 -35.89 45.92 -23.33
CA SER A 116 -36.40 44.84 -22.47
C SER A 116 -37.05 43.67 -23.23
N GLU A 117 -37.45 43.86 -24.48
CA GLU A 117 -38.21 42.88 -25.27
C GLU A 117 -37.45 42.40 -26.52
N THR A 118 -36.33 43.04 -26.87
CA THR A 118 -35.65 42.80 -28.15
C THR A 118 -34.16 42.57 -27.99
N VAL A 119 -33.67 41.51 -28.63
CA VAL A 119 -32.25 41.24 -28.81
C VAL A 119 -31.85 41.34 -30.27
N GLU A 120 -30.62 41.78 -30.52
CA GLU A 120 -30.03 41.94 -31.83
C GLU A 120 -28.82 41.01 -31.99
N LEU A 121 -28.81 40.28 -33.10
CA LEU A 121 -27.74 39.36 -33.47
C LEU A 121 -27.05 39.84 -34.74
N GLN A 122 -25.72 39.97 -34.66
CA GLN A 122 -24.89 40.44 -35.77
C GLN A 122 -24.23 39.30 -36.54
N ARG A 123 -24.55 38.05 -36.20
CA ARG A 123 -24.08 36.83 -36.85
C ARG A 123 -25.17 35.78 -36.86
N ALA A 124 -25.23 35.01 -37.95
CA ALA A 124 -26.13 33.87 -38.04
C ALA A 124 -25.65 32.72 -37.13
N ALA A 125 -26.57 32.13 -36.36
CA ALA A 125 -26.35 30.89 -35.63
C ALA A 125 -26.44 29.69 -36.57
N ARG A 126 -25.68 28.63 -36.27
CA ARG A 126 -25.77 27.35 -36.99
C ARG A 126 -26.73 26.40 -36.25
N PRO A 127 -27.47 25.52 -36.95
CA PRO A 127 -28.23 24.47 -36.28
C PRO A 127 -27.32 23.66 -35.34
N TRP A 128 -27.82 23.38 -34.14
CA TRP A 128 -27.11 22.69 -33.04
C TRP A 128 -25.91 23.43 -32.45
N GLN A 129 -25.73 24.71 -32.78
CA GLN A 129 -24.70 25.53 -32.16
C GLN A 129 -24.95 25.65 -30.66
N HIS A 130 -23.94 25.28 -29.86
CA HIS A 130 -23.96 25.36 -28.40
C HIS A 130 -25.18 24.65 -27.78
N VAL A 131 -25.64 23.58 -28.41
CA VAL A 131 -26.66 22.67 -27.88
C VAL A 131 -26.00 21.35 -27.56
N ARG A 132 -26.14 20.91 -26.32
CA ARG A 132 -25.74 19.59 -25.85
C ARG A 132 -26.83 18.58 -26.21
N PRO A 133 -26.60 17.63 -27.15
CA PRO A 133 -27.61 16.65 -27.51
C PRO A 133 -27.89 15.66 -26.38
N VAL A 134 -29.04 14.99 -26.44
CA VAL A 134 -29.37 13.91 -25.49
C VAL A 134 -28.32 12.80 -25.60
N GLY A 135 -27.73 12.42 -24.47
CA GLY A 135 -26.71 11.37 -24.42
C GLY A 135 -25.38 11.74 -25.07
N GLU A 136 -25.04 13.03 -25.12
CA GLU A 136 -23.72 13.51 -25.55
C GLU A 136 -22.57 12.82 -24.79
N ASP A 137 -22.75 12.61 -23.48
CA ASP A 137 -21.76 11.97 -22.60
C ASP A 137 -22.02 10.47 -22.46
N ILE A 138 -23.25 10.10 -22.05
CA ILE A 138 -23.66 8.70 -21.86
C ILE A 138 -25.01 8.49 -22.50
N ALA A 139 -25.17 7.49 -23.37
CA ALA A 139 -26.45 7.12 -23.93
C ALA A 139 -27.20 6.12 -23.03
N ALA A 140 -28.53 6.24 -22.92
CA ALA A 140 -29.34 5.22 -22.25
C ALA A 140 -29.10 3.83 -22.87
N GLY A 141 -28.89 2.82 -22.03
CA GLY A 141 -28.55 1.45 -22.45
C GLY A 141 -27.07 1.22 -22.79
N GLU A 142 -26.23 2.25 -22.79
CA GLU A 142 -24.78 2.10 -22.95
C GLU A 142 -24.16 1.42 -21.72
N MET A 143 -23.17 0.55 -21.93
CA MET A 143 -22.39 -0.02 -20.85
C MET A 143 -21.38 1.01 -20.33
N ILE A 144 -21.54 1.44 -19.09
CA ILE A 144 -20.66 2.42 -18.45
C ILE A 144 -19.39 1.72 -17.95
N LEU A 145 -19.57 0.58 -17.25
CA LEU A 145 -18.47 -0.16 -16.63
C LEU A 145 -18.61 -1.66 -16.91
N PRO A 146 -17.52 -2.35 -17.27
CA PRO A 146 -17.51 -3.80 -17.36
C PRO A 146 -17.49 -4.45 -15.97
N ARG A 147 -17.67 -5.77 -15.93
CA ARG A 147 -17.39 -6.60 -14.74
C ARG A 147 -15.89 -6.55 -14.40
N GLY A 148 -15.55 -6.60 -13.11
CA GLY A 148 -14.16 -6.62 -12.64
C GLY A 148 -13.52 -5.24 -12.56
N TRP A 149 -14.31 -4.17 -12.70
CA TRP A 149 -13.85 -2.80 -12.67
C TRP A 149 -13.73 -2.28 -11.24
N ARG A 150 -12.55 -1.81 -10.82
CA ARG A 150 -12.35 -1.15 -9.53
C ARG A 150 -12.78 0.31 -9.61
N LEU A 151 -13.76 0.68 -8.79
CA LEU A 151 -14.45 1.97 -8.87
C LEU A 151 -13.59 3.14 -8.37
N ARG A 152 -13.51 4.18 -9.20
CA ARG A 152 -12.79 5.45 -8.97
C ARG A 152 -13.79 6.58 -8.72
N PRO A 153 -13.36 7.77 -8.25
CA PRO A 153 -14.29 8.83 -7.86
C PRO A 153 -15.24 9.26 -8.99
N TRP A 154 -14.71 9.42 -10.21
CA TRP A 154 -15.48 9.83 -11.38
C TRP A 154 -16.40 8.72 -11.92
N ASP A 155 -16.08 7.45 -11.66
CA ASP A 155 -16.97 6.33 -12.02
C ASP A 155 -18.29 6.47 -11.23
N LEU A 156 -18.23 6.88 -9.96
CA LEU A 156 -19.43 7.12 -9.13
C LEU A 156 -20.29 8.26 -9.69
N GLY A 157 -19.65 9.35 -10.13
CA GLY A 157 -20.33 10.48 -10.76
C GLY A 157 -21.05 10.09 -12.06
N ALA A 158 -20.39 9.32 -12.92
CA ALA A 158 -20.98 8.80 -14.15
C ALA A 158 -22.18 7.89 -13.88
N LEU A 159 -22.07 6.99 -12.88
CA LEU A 159 -23.15 6.10 -12.48
C LEU A 159 -24.38 6.86 -11.97
N LEU A 160 -24.19 7.82 -11.05
CA LEU A 160 -25.28 8.68 -10.56
C LEU A 160 -25.89 9.51 -11.69
N GLY A 161 -25.04 10.09 -12.54
CA GLY A 161 -25.44 10.82 -13.75
C GLY A 161 -26.36 9.98 -14.63
N ALA A 162 -25.99 8.74 -14.88
CA ALA A 162 -26.75 7.78 -15.67
C ALA A 162 -27.94 7.12 -14.94
N GLY A 163 -28.27 7.59 -13.74
CA GLY A 163 -29.46 7.19 -12.98
C GLY A 163 -29.29 5.93 -12.13
N ILE A 164 -28.06 5.44 -11.95
CA ILE A 164 -27.73 4.28 -11.14
C ILE A 164 -27.58 4.71 -9.68
N LYS A 165 -28.33 4.06 -8.78
CA LYS A 165 -28.30 4.31 -7.33
C LYS A 165 -27.63 3.20 -6.54
N GLU A 166 -27.68 1.98 -7.06
CA GLU A 166 -27.10 0.79 -6.46
C GLU A 166 -26.44 -0.05 -7.54
N ILE A 167 -25.39 -0.77 -7.19
CA ILE A 167 -24.66 -1.65 -8.12
C ILE A 167 -24.27 -2.96 -7.45
N TRP A 168 -24.18 -4.01 -8.27
CA TRP A 168 -23.59 -5.27 -7.85
C TRP A 168 -22.07 -5.16 -7.83
N VAL A 169 -21.50 -5.28 -6.64
CA VAL A 169 -20.05 -5.36 -6.42
C VAL A 169 -19.68 -6.77 -5.99
N LYS A 170 -18.43 -7.18 -6.25
CA LYS A 170 -17.89 -8.42 -5.68
C LYS A 170 -17.94 -8.30 -4.16
N ARG A 171 -18.46 -9.33 -3.50
CA ARG A 171 -18.44 -9.40 -2.04
C ARG A 171 -16.98 -9.39 -1.58
N PRO A 172 -16.60 -8.58 -0.58
CA PRO A 172 -15.30 -8.71 0.06
C PRO A 172 -15.05 -10.16 0.51
N PRO A 173 -13.97 -10.84 0.06
CA PRO A 173 -13.63 -12.16 0.57
C PRO A 173 -13.49 -12.14 2.08
N LEU A 174 -14.09 -13.12 2.76
CA LEU A 174 -13.96 -13.28 4.21
C LEU A 174 -12.84 -14.27 4.53
N ILE A 175 -11.89 -13.90 5.36
CA ILE A 175 -10.73 -14.73 5.71
C ILE A 175 -10.80 -15.11 7.18
N GLY A 176 -10.77 -16.40 7.48
CA GLY A 176 -10.64 -16.89 8.84
C GLY A 176 -9.18 -16.91 9.25
N VAL A 177 -8.78 -16.06 10.19
CA VAL A 177 -7.41 -15.98 10.70
C VAL A 177 -7.37 -16.67 12.07
N ILE A 178 -6.55 -17.72 12.17
CA ILE A 178 -6.44 -18.57 13.36
C ILE A 178 -5.00 -18.45 13.89
N PRO A 179 -4.77 -17.69 14.96
CA PRO A 179 -3.49 -17.68 15.66
C PRO A 179 -3.29 -19.00 16.42
N THR A 180 -2.12 -19.60 16.28
CA THR A 180 -1.76 -20.84 16.98
C THR A 180 -0.49 -20.63 17.81
N GLY A 181 -0.39 -21.22 19.00
CA GLY A 181 0.87 -21.18 19.75
C GLY A 181 0.66 -21.33 21.24
N GLY A 182 1.44 -22.20 21.87
CA GLY A 182 1.38 -22.43 23.32
C GLY A 182 1.86 -21.23 24.16
N GLU A 183 2.71 -20.38 23.58
CA GLU A 183 3.29 -19.18 24.20
C GLU A 183 2.44 -17.91 23.99
N LEU A 184 1.49 -17.96 23.07
CA LEU A 184 0.73 -16.78 22.66
C LEU A 184 -0.32 -16.40 23.71
N VAL A 185 -0.41 -15.10 23.99
CA VAL A 185 -1.40 -14.52 24.88
C VAL A 185 -2.11 -13.35 24.24
N GLU A 186 -3.38 -13.19 24.58
CA GLU A 186 -4.14 -12.00 24.19
C GLU A 186 -3.65 -10.78 24.96
N VAL A 187 -3.56 -9.64 24.28
CA VAL A 187 -3.15 -8.36 24.87
C VAL A 187 -4.38 -7.72 25.51
N THR A 188 -4.36 -7.56 26.83
CA THR A 188 -5.39 -6.83 27.59
C THR A 188 -4.74 -5.77 28.46
N GLU A 189 -5.46 -4.68 28.75
CA GLU A 189 -4.94 -3.55 29.55
C GLU A 189 -4.52 -3.95 30.98
N GLU A 190 -5.11 -5.03 31.51
CA GLU A 190 -5.01 -5.42 32.91
C GLU A 190 -3.88 -6.44 33.19
N ARG A 191 -3.19 -6.96 32.15
CA ARG A 191 -2.24 -8.06 32.28
C ARG A 191 -0.81 -7.64 31.91
N SER A 192 0.09 -7.70 32.88
CA SER A 192 1.54 -7.68 32.62
C SER A 192 1.99 -9.02 32.00
N LEU A 193 2.81 -8.96 30.96
CA LEU A 193 3.40 -10.15 30.33
C LEU A 193 4.35 -10.88 31.28
N LYS A 194 4.18 -12.19 31.43
CA LYS A 194 5.14 -13.05 32.15
C LYS A 194 6.25 -13.52 31.21
N GLU A 195 7.35 -13.98 31.80
CA GLU A 195 8.41 -14.64 31.03
C GLU A 195 7.85 -15.86 30.29
N GLY A 196 8.17 -15.97 29.00
CA GLY A 196 7.67 -17.03 28.12
C GLY A 196 6.31 -16.72 27.48
N GLU A 197 5.63 -15.63 27.84
CA GLU A 197 4.41 -15.18 27.17
C GLU A 197 4.76 -14.22 26.02
N ILE A 198 4.16 -14.45 24.84
CA ILE A 198 4.31 -13.58 23.68
C ILE A 198 2.93 -12.99 23.34
N PRO A 199 2.79 -11.67 23.25
CA PRO A 199 1.54 -11.06 22.83
C PRO A 199 1.24 -11.41 21.37
N GLU A 200 0.02 -11.85 21.07
CA GLU A 200 -0.38 -12.15 19.71
C GLU A 200 -0.73 -10.85 18.95
N PHE A 201 0.12 -10.50 17.99
CA PHE A 201 -0.02 -9.28 17.17
C PHE A 201 -0.02 -9.55 15.66
N ASP A 202 0.34 -10.75 15.21
CA ASP A 202 0.46 -11.07 13.78
C ASP A 202 -0.91 -11.03 13.10
N SER A 203 -1.97 -11.43 13.80
CA SER A 203 -3.35 -11.33 13.29
C SER A 203 -3.75 -9.89 12.96
N ALA A 204 -3.36 -8.91 13.77
CA ALA A 204 -3.64 -7.49 13.52
C ALA A 204 -2.85 -6.97 12.30
N VAL A 205 -1.61 -7.43 12.13
CA VAL A 205 -0.80 -7.09 10.95
C VAL A 205 -1.44 -7.66 9.67
N ILE A 206 -1.82 -8.94 9.68
CA ILE A 206 -2.47 -9.59 8.54
C ILE A 206 -3.84 -8.97 8.24
N GLU A 207 -4.62 -8.64 9.26
CA GLU A 207 -5.89 -7.93 9.10
C GLU A 207 -5.71 -6.57 8.41
N GLY A 208 -4.68 -5.80 8.78
CA GLY A 208 -4.33 -4.56 8.09
C GLY A 208 -4.05 -4.79 6.60
N MET A 209 -3.17 -5.73 6.27
CA MET A 209 -2.82 -6.06 4.87
C MET A 209 -4.02 -6.54 4.05
N VAL A 210 -4.89 -7.35 4.65
CA VAL A 210 -6.10 -7.87 4.00
C VAL A 210 -7.12 -6.77 3.72
N ARG A 211 -7.29 -5.82 4.66
CA ARG A 211 -8.19 -4.68 4.50
C ARG A 211 -7.75 -3.74 3.39
N GLU A 212 -6.44 -3.53 3.19
CA GLU A 212 -5.91 -2.72 2.08
C GLU A 212 -6.32 -3.26 0.70
N VAL A 213 -6.47 -4.59 0.57
CA VAL A 213 -6.92 -5.22 -0.69
C VAL A 213 -8.44 -5.12 -0.89
N GLY A 214 -9.20 -4.83 0.18
CA GLY A 214 -10.67 -4.76 0.19
C GLY A 214 -11.35 -6.05 0.65
N ALA A 215 -10.68 -6.90 1.42
CA ALA A 215 -11.21 -8.11 2.02
C ALA A 215 -11.50 -7.93 3.52
N ARG A 216 -12.20 -8.90 4.14
CA ARG A 216 -12.59 -8.89 5.55
C ARG A 216 -11.93 -10.05 6.31
N VAL A 217 -11.70 -9.86 7.60
CA VAL A 217 -11.13 -10.88 8.48
C VAL A 217 -12.12 -11.26 9.56
N LEU A 218 -12.26 -12.57 9.78
CA LEU A 218 -12.79 -13.18 10.99
C LEU A 218 -11.60 -13.68 11.80
N ARG A 219 -11.30 -13.05 12.93
CA ARG A 219 -10.23 -13.49 13.83
C ARG A 219 -10.78 -14.53 14.80
N HIS A 220 -10.25 -15.74 14.73
CA HIS A 220 -10.52 -16.79 15.69
C HIS A 220 -9.71 -16.55 16.98
N PRO A 221 -10.19 -16.98 18.17
CA PRO A 221 -9.38 -17.02 19.38
C PRO A 221 -8.06 -17.79 19.21
N ILE A 222 -7.07 -17.50 20.06
CA ILE A 222 -5.78 -18.21 20.04
C ILE A 222 -6.02 -19.70 20.29
N VAL A 223 -5.44 -20.54 19.44
CA VAL A 223 -5.50 -22.01 19.53
C VAL A 223 -4.17 -22.55 20.02
N ARG A 224 -4.16 -23.61 20.82
CA ARG A 224 -2.90 -24.23 21.26
C ARG A 224 -2.26 -25.03 20.13
N ASP A 225 -0.98 -25.37 20.28
CA ASP A 225 -0.27 -26.27 19.36
C ASP A 225 -0.74 -27.74 19.51
N ASP A 226 -2.02 -27.97 19.25
CA ASP A 226 -2.67 -29.28 19.23
C ASP A 226 -3.38 -29.48 17.88
N LEU A 227 -3.17 -30.66 17.28
CA LEU A 227 -3.66 -30.94 15.93
C LEU A 227 -5.20 -30.94 15.87
N GLU A 228 -5.89 -31.52 16.86
CA GLU A 228 -7.34 -31.57 16.84
C GLU A 228 -7.97 -30.21 17.13
N GLU A 229 -7.37 -29.41 18.03
CA GLU A 229 -7.82 -28.04 18.27
C GLU A 229 -7.68 -27.19 17.00
N ILE A 230 -6.54 -27.26 16.29
CA ILE A 230 -6.32 -26.53 15.03
C ILE A 230 -7.32 -26.97 13.96
N ARG A 231 -7.53 -28.28 13.79
CA ARG A 231 -8.54 -28.82 12.84
C ARG A 231 -9.96 -28.36 13.20
N GLY A 232 -10.29 -28.32 14.49
CA GLY A 232 -11.55 -27.79 15.00
C GLY A 232 -11.77 -26.34 14.57
N ALA A 233 -10.80 -25.47 14.85
CA ALA A 233 -10.83 -24.06 14.48
C ALA A 233 -10.95 -23.85 12.96
N MET A 234 -10.23 -24.64 12.15
CA MET A 234 -10.34 -24.59 10.68
C MET A 234 -11.77 -24.91 10.21
N ARG A 235 -12.42 -25.91 10.79
CA ARG A 235 -13.82 -26.25 10.47
C ARG A 235 -14.78 -25.17 10.93
N GLU A 236 -14.54 -24.55 12.07
CA GLU A 236 -15.37 -23.49 12.63
C GLU A 236 -15.36 -22.26 11.72
N VAL A 237 -14.19 -21.73 11.34
CA VAL A 237 -14.13 -20.57 10.45
C VAL A 237 -14.74 -20.85 9.07
N LEU A 238 -14.63 -22.08 8.56
CA LEU A 238 -15.30 -22.48 7.31
C LEU A 238 -16.82 -22.54 7.47
N LYS A 239 -17.34 -23.01 8.61
CA LYS A 239 -18.78 -22.98 8.91
C LYS A 239 -19.33 -21.56 9.03
N GLU A 240 -18.51 -20.61 9.48
CA GLU A 240 -18.85 -19.18 9.50
C GLU A 240 -18.85 -18.51 8.12
N GLY A 241 -18.50 -19.25 7.06
CA GLY A 241 -18.58 -18.79 5.68
C GLY A 241 -17.31 -18.11 5.15
N CYS A 242 -16.17 -18.32 5.82
CA CYS A 242 -14.87 -17.87 5.32
C CYS A 242 -14.53 -18.51 3.97
N ASP A 243 -13.96 -17.69 3.08
CA ASP A 243 -13.51 -18.09 1.75
C ASP A 243 -12.04 -18.53 1.71
N ILE A 244 -11.26 -18.18 2.73
CA ILE A 244 -9.86 -18.57 2.92
C ILE A 244 -9.65 -18.86 4.40
N VAL A 245 -8.85 -19.88 4.69
CA VAL A 245 -8.34 -20.17 6.03
C VAL A 245 -6.87 -19.75 6.12
N VAL A 246 -6.53 -18.95 7.11
CA VAL A 246 -5.16 -18.53 7.41
C VAL A 246 -4.79 -19.02 8.79
N LEU A 247 -3.72 -19.82 8.87
CA LEU A 247 -3.13 -20.27 10.12
C LEU A 247 -1.91 -19.40 10.39
N LEU A 248 -1.88 -18.71 11.53
CA LEU A 248 -0.72 -17.93 11.96
C LEU A 248 0.04 -18.73 13.01
N ALA A 249 1.29 -19.06 12.70
CA ALA A 249 2.29 -19.76 13.52
C ALA A 249 2.48 -21.28 13.26
N GLY A 250 3.36 -21.89 14.08
CA GLY A 250 3.67 -23.31 14.11
C GLY A 250 4.50 -23.90 12.97
N SER A 251 4.61 -23.26 11.80
CA SER A 251 5.44 -23.83 10.72
C SER A 251 6.93 -23.60 11.05
N SER A 252 7.50 -24.49 11.84
CA SER A 252 8.93 -24.57 12.14
C SER A 252 9.45 -25.89 11.64
N ALA A 253 10.72 -25.94 11.23
CA ALA A 253 11.44 -27.19 10.93
C ALA A 253 11.71 -28.06 12.19
N GLY A 254 10.87 -27.91 13.23
CA GLY A 254 10.81 -28.75 14.42
C GLY A 254 10.23 -30.12 14.12
N GLU A 255 10.07 -30.96 15.15
CA GLU A 255 9.73 -32.38 14.96
C GLU A 255 8.29 -32.64 14.48
N ARG A 256 7.37 -31.67 14.61
CA ARG A 256 6.00 -31.69 14.05
C ARG A 256 5.57 -30.28 13.62
N ASP A 257 5.15 -30.15 12.37
CA ASP A 257 4.55 -28.92 11.83
C ASP A 257 3.03 -29.12 11.81
N TYR A 258 2.38 -28.73 12.91
CA TYR A 258 0.94 -28.95 13.11
C TYR A 258 0.09 -28.27 12.04
N VAL A 259 0.55 -27.15 11.48
CA VAL A 259 -0.16 -26.42 10.42
C VAL A 259 -0.17 -27.22 9.12
N ALA A 260 0.99 -27.69 8.67
CA ALA A 260 1.06 -28.50 7.46
C ALA A 260 0.28 -29.82 7.61
N GLU A 261 0.36 -30.45 8.78
CA GLU A 261 -0.36 -31.68 9.10
C GLU A 261 -1.89 -31.46 9.17
N ALA A 262 -2.35 -30.35 9.75
CA ALA A 262 -3.77 -30.00 9.80
C ALA A 262 -4.35 -29.74 8.40
N ILE A 263 -3.63 -28.99 7.56
CA ILE A 263 -4.02 -28.76 6.15
C ILE A 263 -4.10 -30.09 5.39
N ALA A 264 -3.09 -30.96 5.54
CA ALA A 264 -3.10 -32.28 4.90
C ALA A 264 -4.21 -33.19 5.40
N SER A 265 -4.62 -33.06 6.67
CA SER A 265 -5.65 -33.90 7.29
C SER A 265 -7.07 -33.45 6.95
N GLU A 266 -7.30 -32.13 6.81
CA GLU A 266 -8.62 -31.57 6.47
C GLU A 266 -8.83 -31.40 4.97
N GLY A 267 -7.79 -31.59 4.16
CA GLY A 267 -7.88 -31.44 2.72
C GLY A 267 -6.60 -31.85 1.99
N GLU A 268 -6.04 -30.94 1.22
CA GLU A 268 -4.90 -31.19 0.36
C GLU A 268 -3.77 -30.20 0.64
N LEU A 269 -2.60 -30.70 1.01
CA LEU A 269 -1.38 -29.91 1.16
C LEU A 269 -0.65 -29.86 -0.20
N LEU A 270 -0.52 -28.66 -0.77
CA LEU A 270 0.10 -28.43 -2.08
C LEU A 270 1.59 -28.12 -1.94
N VAL A 271 1.94 -27.28 -0.97
CA VAL A 271 3.31 -26.81 -0.75
C VAL A 271 3.60 -26.81 0.74
N HIS A 272 4.78 -27.31 1.10
CA HIS A 272 5.32 -27.23 2.45
C HIS A 272 6.80 -26.87 2.37
N GLY A 273 7.09 -25.58 2.57
CA GLY A 273 8.44 -25.07 2.37
C GLY A 273 8.61 -24.33 1.05
N VAL A 274 8.77 -23.01 1.11
CA VAL A 274 8.99 -22.13 -0.03
C VAL A 274 10.45 -21.69 -0.10
N GLY A 275 10.99 -21.50 -1.31
CA GLY A 275 12.36 -21.04 -1.58
C GLY A 275 12.57 -19.55 -1.31
N VAL A 276 12.10 -19.04 -0.17
CA VAL A 276 12.20 -17.62 0.22
C VAL A 276 12.77 -17.44 1.63
N MET A 277 13.49 -16.35 1.85
CA MET A 277 14.04 -15.96 3.15
C MET A 277 13.80 -14.47 3.42
N PRO A 278 13.10 -14.08 4.50
CA PRO A 278 12.33 -14.91 5.43
C PRO A 278 11.05 -15.49 4.77
N GLY A 279 10.40 -16.47 5.41
CA GLY A 279 9.16 -17.08 4.89
C GLY A 279 9.26 -18.56 4.49
N ARG A 280 10.45 -19.17 4.57
CA ARG A 280 10.68 -20.57 4.15
C ARG A 280 9.61 -21.55 4.62
N PRO A 281 9.15 -21.55 5.89
CA PRO A 281 8.22 -22.58 6.37
C PRO A 281 6.78 -22.51 5.86
N THR A 282 6.44 -21.58 4.97
CA THR A 282 5.06 -21.40 4.47
C THR A 282 4.45 -22.72 3.96
N ALA A 283 3.21 -22.97 4.36
CA ALA A 283 2.41 -24.10 3.91
C ALA A 283 1.20 -23.60 3.10
N LEU A 284 0.95 -24.19 1.93
CA LEU A 284 -0.18 -23.82 1.07
C LEU A 284 -1.01 -25.08 0.78
N GLY A 285 -2.33 -24.95 0.82
CA GLY A 285 -3.22 -26.07 0.55
C GLY A 285 -4.65 -25.66 0.26
N VAL A 286 -5.53 -26.65 0.25
CA VAL A 286 -6.97 -26.49 0.02
C VAL A 286 -7.72 -27.30 1.06
N VAL A 287 -8.66 -26.66 1.75
CA VAL A 287 -9.50 -27.28 2.79
C VAL A 287 -10.95 -26.88 2.53
N GLY A 288 -11.87 -27.86 2.50
CA GLY A 288 -13.27 -27.58 2.18
C GLY A 288 -13.49 -26.93 0.81
N GLY A 289 -12.57 -27.15 -0.15
CA GLY A 289 -12.57 -26.48 -1.45
C GLY A 289 -12.12 -25.01 -1.44
N LYS A 290 -11.72 -24.48 -0.27
CA LYS A 290 -11.21 -23.13 -0.06
C LYS A 290 -9.69 -23.14 0.13
N ALA A 291 -9.02 -22.04 -0.16
CA ALA A 291 -7.59 -21.93 0.06
C ALA A 291 -7.25 -21.99 1.55
N ALA A 292 -6.16 -22.69 1.90
CA ALA A 292 -5.57 -22.68 3.22
C ALA A 292 -4.12 -22.19 3.13
N VAL A 293 -3.77 -21.17 3.92
CA VAL A 293 -2.45 -20.54 3.93
C VAL A 293 -1.89 -20.58 5.34
N GLY A 294 -0.86 -21.39 5.55
CA GLY A 294 -0.05 -21.43 6.77
C GLY A 294 1.08 -20.42 6.70
N LEU A 295 0.97 -19.35 7.49
CA LEU A 295 1.98 -18.30 7.59
C LEU A 295 2.95 -18.58 8.74
N PRO A 296 4.27 -18.37 8.56
CA PRO A 296 5.23 -18.68 9.60
C PRO A 296 5.12 -17.75 10.81
N GLY A 297 5.32 -18.27 12.03
CA GLY A 297 5.13 -17.52 13.29
C GLY A 297 6.15 -16.43 13.61
N TYR A 298 7.04 -16.09 12.68
CA TYR A 298 7.88 -14.90 12.83
C TYR A 298 7.24 -13.75 12.03
N PRO A 299 7.03 -12.56 12.61
CA PRO A 299 6.26 -11.48 11.98
C PRO A 299 6.68 -11.15 10.56
N VAL A 300 7.99 -11.01 10.34
CA VAL A 300 8.50 -10.64 9.01
C VAL A 300 8.29 -11.78 8.04
N SER A 301 8.42 -13.03 8.48
CA SER A 301 8.13 -14.19 7.65
C SER A 301 6.65 -14.25 7.28
N ALA A 302 5.75 -13.99 8.24
CA ALA A 302 4.31 -13.94 8.00
C ALA A 302 3.95 -12.86 6.98
N VAL A 303 4.47 -11.64 7.15
CA VAL A 303 4.23 -10.51 6.24
C VAL A 303 4.74 -10.81 4.82
N ILE A 304 5.97 -11.32 4.68
CA ILE A 304 6.53 -11.66 3.36
C ILE A 304 5.75 -12.82 2.71
N ALA A 305 5.34 -13.84 3.48
CA ALA A 305 4.52 -14.93 2.95
C ALA A 305 3.12 -14.46 2.56
N ALA A 306 2.49 -13.57 3.35
CA ALA A 306 1.20 -12.98 3.01
C ALA A 306 1.30 -12.14 1.74
N ASP A 307 2.34 -11.31 1.60
CA ASP A 307 2.62 -10.52 0.40
C ASP A 307 2.78 -11.39 -0.86
N LEU A 308 3.41 -12.55 -0.72
CA LEU A 308 3.67 -13.47 -1.83
C LEU A 308 2.48 -14.35 -2.20
N PHE A 309 1.62 -14.71 -1.23
CA PHE A 309 0.62 -15.75 -1.43
C PHE A 309 -0.81 -15.31 -1.10
N LEU A 310 -1.02 -14.65 0.02
CA LEU A 310 -2.35 -14.26 0.48
C LEU A 310 -2.91 -13.08 -0.32
N LEU A 311 -2.13 -12.01 -0.49
CA LEU A 311 -2.60 -10.82 -1.22
C LEU A 311 -2.88 -11.10 -2.70
N PRO A 312 -1.97 -11.78 -3.45
CA PRO A 312 -2.25 -12.11 -4.85
C PRO A 312 -3.45 -13.03 -5.03
N LEU A 313 -3.70 -13.93 -4.07
CA LEU A 313 -4.90 -14.79 -4.05
C LEU A 313 -6.17 -13.95 -3.89
N LEU A 314 -6.19 -13.01 -2.94
CA LEU A 314 -7.33 -12.11 -2.71
C LEU A 314 -7.60 -11.19 -3.90
N GLU A 315 -6.55 -10.64 -4.48
CA GLU A 315 -6.63 -9.81 -5.69
C GLU A 315 -7.23 -10.61 -6.85
N ALA A 316 -6.77 -11.85 -7.05
CA ALA A 316 -7.34 -12.73 -8.06
C ALA A 316 -8.81 -13.08 -7.79
N MET A 317 -9.22 -13.26 -6.52
CA MET A 317 -10.64 -13.44 -6.15
C MET A 317 -11.48 -12.22 -6.51
N LEU A 318 -10.93 -11.03 -6.31
CA LEU A 318 -11.53 -9.77 -6.72
C LEU A 318 -11.40 -9.50 -8.24
N GLY A 319 -10.84 -10.44 -9.02
CA GLY A 319 -10.63 -10.28 -10.46
C GLY A 319 -9.62 -9.18 -10.81
N GLN A 320 -8.74 -8.83 -9.87
CA GLN A 320 -7.71 -7.81 -10.02
C GLN A 320 -6.36 -8.47 -10.32
N LEU A 321 -5.48 -7.69 -10.95
CA LEU A 321 -4.08 -8.08 -11.10
C LEU A 321 -3.35 -7.90 -9.76
N PRO A 322 -2.33 -8.71 -9.47
CA PRO A 322 -1.51 -8.52 -8.28
C PRO A 322 -0.89 -7.12 -8.24
N SER A 323 -1.06 -6.42 -7.12
CA SER A 323 -0.52 -5.09 -6.93
C SER A 323 1.01 -5.12 -7.05
N ARG A 324 1.55 -4.20 -7.84
CA ARG A 324 3.00 -4.01 -7.98
C ARG A 324 3.40 -2.71 -7.33
N ARG A 325 4.37 -2.80 -6.42
CA ARG A 325 5.01 -1.62 -5.85
C ARG A 325 5.88 -0.95 -6.91
N PRO A 326 5.91 0.40 -6.97
CA PRO A 326 6.90 1.09 -7.79
C PRO A 326 8.31 0.63 -7.42
N THR A 327 9.17 0.45 -8.42
CA THR A 327 10.58 0.14 -8.19
C THR A 327 11.46 1.36 -8.40
N LEU A 328 12.55 1.42 -7.65
CA LEU A 328 13.54 2.49 -7.72
C LEU A 328 14.95 1.92 -7.81
N PRO A 329 15.74 2.30 -8.83
CA PRO A 329 17.16 2.03 -8.85
C PRO A 329 17.89 2.81 -7.74
N ALA A 330 18.58 2.11 -6.86
CA ALA A 330 19.37 2.72 -5.79
C ALA A 330 20.77 2.09 -5.69
N ARG A 331 21.74 2.85 -5.18
CA ARG A 331 23.09 2.36 -4.88
C ARG A 331 23.12 1.73 -3.50
N LEU A 332 23.57 0.48 -3.42
CA LEU A 332 23.71 -0.24 -2.17
C LEU A 332 25.00 0.19 -1.45
N LEU A 333 24.90 0.67 -0.20
CA LEU A 333 26.06 1.16 0.56
C LEU A 333 26.82 0.11 1.36
N ARG A 334 26.33 -1.13 1.40
CA ARG A 334 27.05 -2.23 2.02
C ARG A 334 26.89 -3.50 1.24
N SER A 335 27.96 -4.29 1.22
CA SER A 335 27.88 -5.65 0.73
C SER A 335 26.84 -6.44 1.52
N LEU A 336 26.03 -7.19 0.79
CA LEU A 336 24.85 -7.86 1.28
C LEU A 336 24.98 -9.36 0.97
N PRO A 337 25.58 -10.16 1.87
CA PRO A 337 25.70 -11.60 1.67
C PRO A 337 24.31 -12.26 1.63
N SER A 338 24.14 -13.32 0.88
CA SER A 338 22.88 -14.07 0.78
C SER A 338 23.17 -15.56 0.62
N LYS A 339 22.14 -16.36 0.34
CA LYS A 339 22.25 -17.82 0.23
C LYS A 339 21.73 -18.30 -1.11
N LEU A 340 22.54 -19.10 -1.81
CA LEU A 340 22.10 -19.78 -3.03
C LEU A 340 20.88 -20.65 -2.79
N GLY A 341 20.01 -20.70 -3.80
CA GLY A 341 18.79 -21.51 -3.80
C GLY A 341 17.61 -20.89 -3.05
N LEU A 342 17.77 -19.71 -2.43
CA LEU A 342 16.67 -19.00 -1.77
C LEU A 342 16.60 -17.57 -2.29
N GLN A 343 15.40 -17.13 -2.65
CA GLN A 343 15.14 -15.71 -2.86
C GLN A 343 15.16 -15.01 -1.50
N GLU A 344 16.06 -14.05 -1.28
CA GLU A 344 16.08 -13.28 -0.03
C GLU A 344 15.35 -11.94 -0.22
N VAL A 345 14.39 -11.65 0.66
CA VAL A 345 13.68 -10.36 0.70
C VAL A 345 14.21 -9.56 1.87
N ILE A 346 14.86 -8.44 1.57
CA ILE A 346 15.60 -7.63 2.53
C ILE A 346 14.97 -6.26 2.63
N ARG A 347 14.58 -5.88 3.84
CA ARG A 347 14.09 -4.53 4.13
C ARG A 347 15.24 -3.54 4.04
N VAL A 348 15.01 -2.41 3.39
CA VAL A 348 15.99 -1.35 3.20
C VAL A 348 15.43 0.01 3.60
N LYS A 349 16.32 0.90 4.02
CA LYS A 349 16.10 2.33 4.06
C LYS A 349 16.49 2.94 2.72
N VAL A 350 15.73 3.94 2.28
CA VAL A 350 15.94 4.60 0.99
C VAL A 350 15.93 6.10 1.19
N ALA A 351 16.90 6.78 0.60
CA ALA A 351 16.93 8.24 0.59
C ALA A 351 17.69 8.75 -0.64
N GLU A 352 17.36 9.96 -1.05
CA GLU A 352 18.14 10.70 -2.05
C GLU A 352 19.22 11.52 -1.33
N VAL A 353 20.49 11.25 -1.62
CA VAL A 353 21.63 11.97 -1.06
C VAL A 353 22.42 12.59 -2.21
N ARG A 354 22.54 13.92 -2.24
CA ARG A 354 23.26 14.67 -3.30
C ARG A 354 22.84 14.26 -4.72
N GLY A 355 21.53 14.09 -4.95
CA GLY A 355 20.98 13.68 -6.26
C GLY A 355 21.17 12.21 -6.62
N LYS A 356 21.59 11.37 -5.66
CA LYS A 356 21.79 9.92 -5.84
C LYS A 356 20.89 9.14 -4.89
N TRP A 357 20.17 8.16 -5.41
CA TRP A 357 19.38 7.25 -4.59
C TRP A 357 20.26 6.22 -3.90
N ILE A 358 20.07 6.12 -2.60
CA ILE A 358 20.85 5.27 -1.70
C ILE A 358 19.93 4.23 -1.08
N ALA A 359 20.36 2.97 -1.08
CA ALA A 359 19.71 1.89 -0.36
C ALA A 359 20.62 1.37 0.77
N TYR A 360 20.06 1.30 1.97
CA TYR A 360 20.76 0.81 3.14
C TYR A 360 20.02 -0.39 3.75
N PRO A 361 20.62 -1.59 3.83
CA PRO A 361 19.97 -2.75 4.40
C PRO A 361 19.74 -2.59 5.90
N LEU A 362 18.50 -2.87 6.34
CA LEU A 362 18.15 -2.92 7.75
C LEU A 362 18.63 -4.22 8.41
N ALA A 363 18.63 -4.24 9.75
CA ALA A 363 19.01 -5.41 10.53
C ALA A 363 18.27 -6.68 10.07
N ARG A 364 18.99 -7.79 9.97
CA ARG A 364 18.43 -9.11 9.62
C ARG A 364 17.74 -9.72 10.83
N GLY A 365 16.68 -10.47 10.58
CA GLY A 365 15.91 -11.13 11.63
C GLY A 365 14.46 -11.24 11.25
N ALA A 366 13.93 -12.45 11.29
CA ALA A 366 12.54 -12.74 10.96
C ALA A 366 11.57 -12.24 12.06
N GLY A 367 12.04 -12.18 13.31
CA GLY A 367 11.25 -11.68 14.46
C GLY A 367 11.28 -10.17 14.66
N LEU A 368 12.05 -9.41 13.87
CA LEU A 368 12.21 -7.97 14.07
C LEU A 368 11.08 -7.17 13.41
N LEU A 369 9.89 -7.14 14.01
CA LEU A 369 8.75 -6.37 13.49
C LEU A 369 9.10 -4.88 13.28
N SER A 370 9.89 -4.29 14.18
CA SER A 370 10.36 -2.90 14.08
C SER A 370 11.12 -2.59 12.79
N SER A 371 11.72 -3.59 12.14
CA SER A 371 12.39 -3.42 10.85
C SER A 371 11.41 -3.22 9.70
N LEU A 372 10.18 -3.76 9.78
CA LEU A 372 9.12 -3.49 8.81
C LEU A 372 8.59 -2.06 8.99
N VAL A 373 8.36 -1.64 10.25
CA VAL A 373 7.95 -0.26 10.57
C VAL A 373 8.96 0.76 10.05
N ARG A 374 10.25 0.44 10.12
CA ARG A 374 11.33 1.30 9.64
C ARG A 374 11.60 1.16 8.15
N ALA A 375 11.11 0.14 7.45
CA ALA A 375 11.47 -0.09 6.06
C ALA A 375 10.89 1.00 5.14
N ASP A 376 11.70 1.51 4.22
CA ASP A 376 11.24 2.39 3.14
C ASP A 376 11.04 1.59 1.82
N GLY A 377 11.64 0.41 1.74
CA GLY A 377 11.51 -0.49 0.60
C GLY A 377 11.96 -1.93 0.89
N LEU A 378 11.74 -2.80 -0.09
CA LEU A 378 12.17 -4.19 -0.12
C LEU A 378 13.15 -4.41 -1.28
N LEU A 379 14.26 -5.06 -1.00
CA LEU A 379 15.25 -5.50 -1.98
C LEU A 379 15.17 -7.01 -2.11
N ARG A 380 14.99 -7.52 -3.33
CA ARG A 380 15.00 -8.96 -3.61
C ARG A 380 16.37 -9.39 -4.13
N VAL A 381 17.02 -10.30 -3.41
CA VAL A 381 18.21 -11.00 -3.89
C VAL A 381 17.77 -12.30 -4.55
N PRO A 382 18.04 -12.50 -5.85
CA PRO A 382 17.61 -13.71 -6.56
C PRO A 382 18.36 -14.95 -6.04
N PRO A 383 17.75 -16.14 -6.15
CA PRO A 383 18.32 -17.39 -5.62
C PRO A 383 19.64 -17.82 -6.30
N SER A 384 20.00 -17.20 -7.42
CA SER A 384 21.25 -17.45 -8.15
C SER A 384 22.46 -16.67 -7.61
N LEU A 385 22.27 -15.78 -6.62
CA LEU A 385 23.34 -14.95 -6.07
C LEU A 385 23.66 -15.31 -4.62
N GLU A 386 24.96 -15.31 -4.29
CA GLU A 386 25.49 -15.41 -2.92
C GLU A 386 25.47 -14.07 -2.19
N GLY A 387 24.92 -13.03 -2.82
CA GLY A 387 24.87 -11.68 -2.29
C GLY A 387 25.09 -10.61 -3.35
N ILE A 388 25.06 -9.36 -2.91
CA ILE A 388 25.26 -8.17 -3.75
C ILE A 388 26.40 -7.35 -3.14
N GLY A 389 27.40 -7.00 -3.95
CA GLY A 389 28.52 -6.19 -3.51
C GLY A 389 28.15 -4.73 -3.24
N GLU A 390 28.92 -4.07 -2.37
CA GLU A 390 28.82 -2.63 -2.13
C GLU A 390 28.99 -1.80 -3.42
N GLY A 391 28.30 -0.67 -3.48
CA GLY A 391 28.31 0.26 -4.61
C GLY A 391 27.53 -0.21 -5.83
N LYS A 392 27.03 -1.45 -5.84
CA LYS A 392 26.20 -1.96 -6.94
C LYS A 392 24.83 -1.27 -6.96
N ARG A 393 24.31 -1.11 -8.18
CA ARG A 393 22.95 -0.65 -8.43
C ARG A 393 22.00 -1.81 -8.19
N VAL A 394 20.94 -1.57 -7.42
CA VAL A 394 19.89 -2.54 -7.10
C VAL A 394 18.52 -1.92 -7.36
N GLU A 395 17.53 -2.76 -7.71
CA GLU A 395 16.14 -2.35 -7.80
C GLU A 395 15.46 -2.56 -6.43
N VAL A 396 14.83 -1.51 -5.91
CA VAL A 396 14.13 -1.53 -4.62
C VAL A 396 12.63 -1.34 -4.85
N GLU A 397 11.82 -2.26 -4.36
CA GLU A 397 10.36 -2.12 -4.29
C GLU A 397 10.00 -1.14 -3.18
N LEU A 398 9.35 -0.04 -3.50
CA LEU A 398 9.06 1.02 -2.53
C LEU A 398 7.86 0.65 -1.63
N LEU A 399 8.03 0.82 -0.32
CA LEU A 399 6.96 0.72 0.68
C LEU A 399 6.37 2.10 1.04
N ARG A 400 7.00 3.18 0.58
CA ARG A 400 6.59 4.56 0.81
C ARG A 400 6.61 5.36 -0.50
N PRO A 401 5.83 6.44 -0.61
CA PRO A 401 5.83 7.29 -1.80
C PRO A 401 7.22 7.87 -2.10
N LEU A 402 7.62 7.88 -3.38
CA LEU A 402 8.91 8.40 -3.81
C LEU A 402 9.15 9.85 -3.36
N GLU A 403 8.09 10.68 -3.40
CA GLU A 403 8.12 12.08 -2.98
C GLU A 403 8.57 12.23 -1.50
N GLU A 404 8.11 11.36 -0.60
CA GLU A 404 8.54 11.36 0.80
C GLU A 404 10.00 10.96 0.95
N LEU A 405 10.44 9.98 0.16
CA LEU A 405 11.82 9.48 0.20
C LEU A 405 12.82 10.52 -0.32
N SER A 406 12.43 11.33 -1.31
CA SER A 406 13.26 12.45 -1.82
C SER A 406 13.47 13.55 -0.77
N ARG A 407 12.56 13.65 0.21
CA ARG A 407 12.60 14.65 1.30
C ARG A 407 13.10 14.04 2.62
N SER A 408 13.71 12.87 2.56
CA SER A 408 14.22 12.16 3.73
C SER A 408 15.70 12.49 3.97
N VAL A 409 15.97 13.16 5.09
CA VAL A 409 17.31 13.37 5.60
C VAL A 409 17.82 12.07 6.21
N LEU A 410 18.72 11.40 5.50
CA LEU A 410 19.37 10.17 5.94
C LEU A 410 20.51 10.41 6.96
N ALA A 411 20.32 9.87 8.16
CA ALA A 411 21.28 9.80 9.26
C ALA A 411 21.89 8.39 9.34
N VAL A 412 23.20 8.24 9.17
CA VAL A 412 23.88 6.93 9.25
C VAL A 412 24.97 6.98 10.32
N GLY A 413 24.97 6.06 11.27
CA GLY A 413 26.04 6.01 12.27
C GLY A 413 25.63 5.37 13.58
N SER A 414 26.08 5.93 14.70
CA SER A 414 25.64 5.46 16.03
C SER A 414 24.15 5.68 16.26
N HIS A 415 23.52 4.71 16.93
CA HIS A 415 22.16 4.84 17.42
C HIS A 415 22.08 5.94 18.49
N ASP A 416 21.06 6.79 18.40
CA ASP A 416 20.80 7.84 19.38
C ASP A 416 19.29 8.10 19.48
N MET A 417 18.72 7.91 20.67
CA MET A 417 17.30 8.16 20.93
C MET A 417 16.91 9.64 20.69
N ALA A 418 17.87 10.56 20.84
CA ALA A 418 17.62 11.96 20.54
C ALA A 418 17.42 12.23 19.04
N LEU A 419 17.85 11.33 18.15
CA LEU A 419 17.51 11.42 16.72
C LEU A 419 16.00 11.20 16.50
N ASP A 420 15.35 10.36 17.31
CA ASP A 420 13.90 10.15 17.21
C ASP A 420 13.13 11.40 17.67
N ILE A 421 13.62 12.06 18.73
CA ILE A 421 13.10 13.36 19.18
C ILE A 421 13.31 14.43 18.11
N LEU A 422 14.52 14.48 17.51
CA LEU A 422 14.82 15.40 16.42
C LEU A 422 13.95 15.14 15.19
N ALA A 423 13.66 13.87 14.88
CA ALA A 423 12.76 13.50 13.78
C ALA A 423 11.35 14.06 14.01
N ASN A 424 10.86 13.98 15.25
CA ASN A 424 9.59 14.59 15.65
C ASN A 424 9.62 16.13 15.50
N GLU A 425 10.66 16.78 16.02
CA GLU A 425 10.81 18.24 15.93
C GLU A 425 10.97 18.74 14.49
N LEU A 426 11.66 17.97 13.64
CA LEU A 426 11.73 18.22 12.20
C LEU A 426 10.34 18.16 11.57
N ARG A 427 9.55 17.13 11.87
CA ARG A 427 8.18 17.01 11.36
C ARG A 427 7.26 18.13 11.87
N ARG A 428 7.50 18.63 13.08
CA ARG A 428 6.75 19.78 13.62
C ARG A 428 7.09 21.08 12.89
N SER A 429 8.38 21.32 12.65
CA SER A 429 8.87 22.60 12.12
C SER A 429 8.89 22.66 10.59
N TYR A 430 9.11 21.52 9.94
CA TYR A 430 9.20 21.33 8.49
C TYR A 430 8.44 20.06 8.07
N PRO A 431 7.09 20.07 8.12
CA PRO A 431 6.26 18.87 7.92
C PRO A 431 6.56 18.01 6.68
N PRO A 432 6.95 18.59 5.53
CA PRO A 432 7.27 17.79 4.34
C PRO A 432 8.61 17.03 4.41
N PHE A 433 9.44 17.26 5.44
CA PHE A 433 10.75 16.63 5.60
C PHE A 433 10.72 15.54 6.67
N PHE A 434 11.52 14.50 6.43
CA PHE A 434 11.60 13.34 7.30
C PHE A 434 13.05 13.14 7.73
N LEU A 435 13.28 12.63 8.94
CA LEU A 435 14.59 12.17 9.38
C LEU A 435 14.56 10.65 9.45
N SER A 436 15.47 10.01 8.73
CA SER A 436 15.57 8.56 8.65
C SER A 436 16.91 8.14 9.24
N SER A 437 16.90 7.34 10.31
CA SER A 437 18.12 6.91 11.00
C SER A 437 18.46 5.44 10.71
N VAL A 438 19.75 5.18 10.51
CA VAL A 438 20.31 3.85 10.26
C VAL A 438 21.44 3.59 11.26
N PRO A 439 21.18 2.78 12.31
CA PRO A 439 22.16 2.51 13.35
C PRO A 439 23.14 1.42 12.91
N VAL A 440 24.37 1.82 12.59
CA VAL A 440 25.41 0.94 12.04
C VAL A 440 26.78 1.11 12.68
N GLY A 441 26.89 2.00 13.68
CA GLY A 441 28.14 2.32 14.36
C GLY A 441 28.81 3.59 13.83
N SER A 442 29.59 4.25 14.69
CA SER A 442 30.15 5.58 14.40
C SER A 442 31.09 5.60 13.20
N LEU A 443 32.00 4.63 13.11
CA LEU A 443 33.00 4.59 12.04
C LEU A 443 32.32 4.46 10.68
N ASP A 444 31.37 3.55 10.57
CA ASP A 444 30.62 3.35 9.35
C ASP A 444 29.74 4.55 8.97
N GLY A 445 29.28 5.32 9.96
CA GLY A 445 28.64 6.62 9.73
C GLY A 445 29.59 7.61 9.06
N LEU A 446 30.83 7.72 9.55
CA LEU A 446 31.85 8.56 8.90
C LEU A 446 32.17 8.08 7.48
N LEU A 447 32.32 6.78 7.26
CA LEU A 447 32.54 6.22 5.92
C LEU A 447 31.35 6.50 4.98
N ALA A 448 30.12 6.41 5.47
CA ALA A 448 28.94 6.76 4.68
C ALA A 448 28.93 8.24 4.26
N ILE A 449 29.40 9.17 5.10
CA ILE A 449 29.58 10.58 4.70
C ILE A 449 30.64 10.73 3.62
N ARG A 450 31.79 10.05 3.79
CA ARG A 450 32.89 10.06 2.82
C ARG A 450 32.40 9.62 1.43
N ASP A 451 31.59 8.56 1.41
CA ASP A 451 31.14 7.90 0.19
C ASP A 451 29.85 8.52 -0.36
N GLU A 452 29.47 9.72 0.08
CA GLU A 452 28.25 10.45 -0.31
C GLU A 452 26.96 9.64 -0.11
N GLY A 453 26.96 8.80 0.92
CA GLY A 453 25.92 7.86 1.26
C GLY A 453 24.98 8.31 2.38
N ALA A 454 25.27 9.44 3.04
CA ALA A 454 24.46 10.00 4.11
C ALA A 454 24.51 11.53 4.10
N HIS A 455 23.49 12.17 4.68
CA HIS A 455 23.48 13.61 4.92
C HIS A 455 24.18 13.96 6.24
N LEU A 456 24.02 13.10 7.24
CA LEU A 456 24.55 13.29 8.57
C LEU A 456 24.92 11.96 9.24
N ALA A 457 25.90 12.02 10.14
CA ALA A 457 26.41 10.86 10.85
C ALA A 457 26.57 11.11 12.33
N GLY A 458 25.99 10.21 13.14
CA GLY A 458 26.21 10.16 14.58
C GLY A 458 27.53 9.46 14.89
N SER A 459 28.39 10.09 15.70
CA SER A 459 29.70 9.53 16.06
C SER A 459 30.03 9.75 17.54
N HIS A 460 30.56 8.71 18.18
CA HIS A 460 31.07 8.70 19.56
C HIS A 460 32.40 7.93 19.64
N LEU A 461 33.33 8.21 18.72
CA LEU A 461 34.62 7.53 18.66
C LEU A 461 35.61 8.19 19.61
N LEU A 462 36.06 7.47 20.63
CA LEU A 462 37.15 7.90 21.51
C LEU A 462 38.50 7.55 20.87
N ASP A 463 39.39 8.53 20.82
CA ASP A 463 40.80 8.28 20.58
C ASP A 463 41.49 7.99 21.93
N PRO A 464 41.97 6.76 22.18
CA PRO A 464 42.57 6.40 23.46
C PRO A 464 43.93 7.08 23.70
N GLU A 465 44.61 7.54 22.65
CA GLU A 465 45.92 8.19 22.81
C GLU A 465 45.78 9.66 23.21
N THR A 466 44.80 10.36 22.64
CA THR A 466 44.59 11.80 22.87
C THR A 466 43.48 12.11 23.86
N GLY A 467 42.61 11.13 24.16
CA GLY A 467 41.38 11.34 24.94
C GLY A 467 40.31 12.15 24.20
N ALA A 468 40.56 12.57 22.96
CA ALA A 468 39.63 13.37 22.19
C ALA A 468 38.56 12.50 21.52
N TYR A 469 37.32 12.99 21.50
CA TYR A 469 36.23 12.34 20.78
C TYR A 469 36.11 12.87 19.35
N ASN A 470 35.82 11.96 18.41
CA ASN A 470 35.41 12.17 17.02
C ASN A 470 36.40 12.88 16.10
N ILE A 471 37.01 13.99 16.53
CA ILE A 471 37.87 14.86 15.70
C ILE A 471 39.06 14.10 15.08
N PRO A 472 39.81 13.24 15.81
CA PRO A 472 40.89 12.46 15.21
C PRO A 472 40.41 11.55 14.06
N TYR A 473 39.27 10.88 14.27
CA TYR A 473 38.66 10.00 13.26
C TYR A 473 38.11 10.78 12.08
N ILE A 474 37.48 11.93 12.29
CA ILE A 474 37.01 12.81 11.21
C ILE A 474 38.19 13.26 10.35
N ARG A 475 39.29 13.72 10.95
CA ARG A 475 40.50 14.11 10.20
C ARG A 475 41.08 12.95 9.39
N LYS A 476 41.06 11.74 9.94
CA LYS A 476 41.60 10.53 9.30
C LYS A 476 40.73 10.00 8.16
N TYR A 477 39.41 9.93 8.34
CA TYR A 477 38.50 9.24 7.41
C TYR A 477 37.75 10.18 6.46
N LEU A 478 37.67 11.48 6.78
CA LEU A 478 36.98 12.50 6.00
C LEU A 478 37.93 13.57 5.48
N GLU A 479 39.21 13.23 5.31
CA GLU A 479 40.20 14.12 4.70
C GLU A 479 39.73 14.57 3.31
N GLY A 480 39.71 15.88 3.07
CA GLY A 480 39.22 16.48 1.82
C GLY A 480 37.70 16.51 1.65
N VAL A 481 36.92 15.98 2.59
CA VAL A 481 35.45 16.02 2.54
C VAL A 481 34.94 17.22 3.34
N PRO A 482 34.17 18.15 2.73
CA PRO A 482 33.64 19.29 3.46
C PRO A 482 32.53 18.84 4.42
N VAL A 483 32.82 18.91 5.72
CA VAL A 483 31.89 18.54 6.80
C VAL A 483 31.84 19.59 7.88
N LYS A 484 30.67 19.71 8.53
CA LYS A 484 30.47 20.54 9.71
C LYS A 484 30.26 19.64 10.92
N VAL A 485 31.05 19.83 11.96
CA VAL A 485 30.88 19.12 13.23
C VAL A 485 29.92 19.92 14.10
N VAL A 486 28.84 19.27 14.55
CA VAL A 486 27.84 19.84 15.45
C VAL A 486 27.87 19.05 16.75
N ARG A 487 28.12 19.72 17.87
CA ARG A 487 27.86 19.13 19.19
C ARG A 487 26.35 19.04 19.36
N PHE A 488 25.81 17.84 19.19
CA PHE A 488 24.37 17.63 19.18
C PHE A 488 23.79 17.68 20.59
N LEU A 489 24.35 16.90 21.50
CA LEU A 489 23.90 16.80 22.89
C LEU A 489 25.04 16.38 23.80
N GLU A 490 24.80 16.50 25.10
CA GLU A 490 25.63 15.95 26.16
C GLU A 490 24.91 14.71 26.72
N ARG A 491 25.67 13.62 26.86
CA ARG A 491 25.16 12.34 27.39
C ARG A 491 25.83 12.08 28.72
N GLU A 492 25.03 11.86 29.74
CA GLU A 492 25.49 11.29 31.00
C GLU A 492 25.33 9.76 30.92
N GLN A 493 26.41 9.03 31.21
CA GLN A 493 26.41 7.57 31.27
C GLN A 493 26.58 7.14 32.73
N GLY A 494 25.82 6.13 33.14
CA GLY A 494 25.85 5.60 34.50
C GLY A 494 25.77 4.08 34.53
N LEU A 495 25.82 3.53 35.74
CA LEU A 495 25.71 2.09 35.97
C LEU A 495 24.25 1.68 36.15
N ILE A 496 23.85 0.61 35.47
CA ILE A 496 22.56 -0.06 35.71
C ILE A 496 22.83 -1.22 36.67
N VAL A 497 22.19 -1.20 37.83
CA VAL A 497 22.33 -2.23 38.88
C VAL A 497 20.99 -2.93 39.13
N PRO A 498 20.99 -4.20 39.60
CA PRO A 498 19.77 -4.87 40.02
C PRO A 498 19.04 -4.09 41.12
N GLU A 499 17.73 -4.29 41.22
CA GLU A 499 16.91 -3.68 42.26
C GLU A 499 17.50 -3.92 43.66
N GLY A 500 17.53 -2.86 44.48
CA GLY A 500 18.17 -2.87 45.80
C GLY A 500 19.69 -2.73 45.79
N ASN A 501 20.34 -2.68 44.62
CA ASN A 501 21.79 -2.58 44.47
C ASN A 501 22.53 -3.55 45.41
N PRO A 502 22.39 -4.88 45.21
CA PRO A 502 22.85 -5.88 46.17
C PRO A 502 24.36 -5.86 46.43
N LYS A 503 25.13 -5.21 45.53
CA LYS A 503 26.57 -5.05 45.65
C LYS A 503 27.00 -3.69 46.23
N GLY A 504 26.06 -2.79 46.50
CA GLY A 504 26.33 -1.47 47.05
C GLY A 504 27.16 -0.57 46.14
N ILE A 505 27.10 -0.78 44.82
CA ILE A 505 27.89 -0.05 43.80
C ILE A 505 27.53 1.44 43.85
N ARG A 506 28.53 2.31 43.99
CA ARG A 506 28.41 3.78 44.04
C ARG A 506 29.15 4.47 42.89
N GLY A 507 30.18 3.83 42.34
CA GLY A 507 30.99 4.36 41.25
C GLY A 507 31.56 3.28 40.32
N LEU A 508 32.37 3.70 39.35
CA LEU A 508 33.04 2.79 38.41
C LEU A 508 34.21 2.02 39.07
N GLU A 509 34.64 2.50 40.23
CA GLU A 509 35.71 1.96 41.06
C GLU A 509 35.28 0.81 41.99
N ASP A 510 33.96 0.63 42.22
CA ASP A 510 33.39 -0.48 43.00
C ASP A 510 33.14 -1.73 42.13
#